data_AF-A0A2D4K6H4-F1
#
_entry.id   AF-A0A2D4K6H4-F1
#
_cell.length_a   1.000
_cell.length_b   1.000
_cell.length_c   1.000
_cell.angle_alpha   90.00
_cell.angle_beta   90.00
_cell.angle_gamma   90.00
#
_symmetry.space_group_name_H-M   'P 1'
#
loop_
_entity.id
_entity.type
_entity.pdbx_description
1 polymer ?
#
loop_
_entity_poly.entity_id
_entity_poly.type
_entity_poly.pdbx_seq_one_letter_code
_entity_poly.pdbx_strand_id
1 'polypeptide(L)'
;DIIGDFKMVSFLMELQGNFHKVFLFSLPLGQPDTKVQYHRRDWPQRPEFSIENNNIKWEPLVEPQKMRMPPLHIKLDFIKQFVTALDKESEAFKYLQDLFP
;
A
#
# COMPACT_ATOMS: atom_id res chain seq x y z
N ASP A 1 -12.52 -6.98 -13.37
CA ASP A 1 -11.53 -6.59 -12.35
C ASP A 1 -10.16 -7.09 -12.75
N ILE A 2 -9.15 -6.21 -12.68
CA ILE A 2 -7.74 -6.51 -12.96
C ILE A 2 -7.01 -6.60 -11.62
N ILE A 3 -6.29 -7.70 -11.40
CA ILE A 3 -5.42 -7.89 -10.24
C ILE A 3 -3.99 -7.95 -10.78
N GLY A 4 -3.15 -7.06 -10.27
CA GLY A 4 -1.73 -7.03 -10.60
C GLY A 4 -0.91 -6.90 -9.33
N ASP A 5 0.37 -7.26 -9.40
CA ASP A 5 1.32 -6.89 -8.35
C ASP A 5 1.46 -5.36 -8.28
N PHE A 6 2.13 -4.85 -7.24
CA PHE A 6 2.29 -3.40 -7.08
C PHE A 6 2.99 -2.74 -8.27
N LYS A 7 3.87 -3.47 -8.98
CA LYS A 7 4.58 -2.96 -10.14
C LYS A 7 3.67 -2.76 -11.34
N MET A 8 2.80 -3.74 -11.62
CA MET A 8 1.77 -3.61 -12.65
C MET A 8 0.76 -2.52 -12.28
N VAL A 9 0.35 -2.42 -11.00
CA VAL A 9 -0.55 -1.35 -10.55
C VAL A 9 0.07 0.03 -10.78
N SER A 10 1.33 0.24 -10.39
CA SER A 10 2.02 1.50 -10.64
C SER A 10 2.02 1.88 -12.11
N PHE A 11 2.26 0.90 -12.98
CA PHE A 11 2.34 1.10 -14.42
C PHE A 11 0.98 1.45 -15.01
N LEU A 12 -0.07 0.66 -14.72
CA LEU A 12 -1.42 0.88 -15.24
C LEU A 12 -2.04 2.19 -14.72
N MET A 13 -1.67 2.62 -13.53
CA MET A 13 -2.14 3.86 -12.91
C MET A 13 -1.21 5.06 -13.13
N GLU A 14 -0.14 4.89 -13.91
CA GLU A 14 0.82 5.95 -14.26
C GLU A 14 1.38 6.71 -13.03
N LEU A 15 1.70 5.96 -11.97
CA LEU A 15 2.16 6.52 -10.68
C LEU A 15 3.66 6.82 -10.67
N GLN A 16 4.01 8.00 -10.16
CA GLN A 16 5.38 8.48 -10.02
C GLN A 16 5.98 8.12 -8.65
N GLY A 17 6.91 7.16 -8.63
CA GLY A 17 7.75 6.84 -7.49
C GLY A 17 7.74 5.37 -7.08
N ASN A 18 8.33 5.09 -5.92
CA ASN A 18 8.51 3.72 -5.40
C ASN A 18 7.16 3.10 -4.97
N PHE A 19 7.09 1.76 -4.95
CA PHE A 19 5.88 0.96 -4.70
C PHE A 19 5.09 1.32 -3.43
N HIS A 20 5.72 1.94 -2.43
CA HIS A 20 5.06 2.42 -1.22
C HIS A 20 3.95 3.45 -1.49
N LYS A 21 4.02 4.16 -2.63
CA LYS A 21 3.01 5.14 -3.02
C LYS A 21 1.78 4.52 -3.69
N VAL A 22 1.83 3.25 -4.09
CA VAL A 22 0.71 2.54 -4.74
C VAL A 22 -0.44 2.33 -3.78
N PHE A 23 -0.15 2.07 -2.50
CA PHE A 23 -1.20 1.92 -1.48
C PHE A 23 -2.02 3.21 -1.27
N LEU A 24 -1.39 4.35 -1.53
CA LEU A 24 -2.00 5.67 -1.40
C LEU A 24 -2.86 6.05 -2.62
N PHE A 25 -2.88 5.23 -3.67
CA PHE A 25 -3.69 5.44 -4.87
C PHE A 25 -5.20 5.51 -4.57
N SER A 26 -5.69 4.65 -3.67
CA SER A 26 -7.11 4.57 -3.30
C SER A 26 -7.54 5.58 -2.23
N LEU A 27 -6.59 6.31 -1.62
CA LEU A 27 -6.85 7.20 -0.49
C LEU A 27 -6.63 8.67 -0.89
N PRO A 28 -7.47 9.61 -0.43
CA PRO A 28 -7.21 11.02 -0.57
C PRO A 28 -6.01 11.40 0.31
N LEU A 29 -4.94 11.89 -0.32
CA LEU A 29 -3.75 12.33 0.39
C LEU A 29 -4.05 13.69 1.07
N GLY A 30 -4.46 13.65 2.33
CA GLY A 30 -4.44 14.81 3.20
C GLY A 30 -3.00 15.11 3.65
N GLN A 31 -2.71 16.38 3.94
CA GLN A 31 -1.40 16.87 4.39
C GLN A 31 -0.72 16.00 5.47
N PRO A 32 0.63 16.05 5.58
CA PRO A 32 1.43 15.16 6.41
C PRO A 32 1.30 15.48 7.90
N ASP A 33 0.12 15.30 8.47
CA ASP A 33 -0.06 15.26 9.91
C ASP A 33 -0.24 13.79 10.32
N THR A 34 0.91 13.14 10.40
CA THR A 34 1.14 11.69 10.42
C THR A 34 0.41 10.96 11.56
N LYS A 35 -0.04 11.66 12.61
CA LYS A 35 -0.65 11.04 13.79
C LYS A 35 -2.15 10.80 13.66
N VAL A 36 -2.88 11.70 13.00
CA VAL A 36 -4.35 11.59 12.90
C VAL A 36 -4.75 10.49 11.91
N GLN A 37 -3.89 10.22 10.93
CA GLN A 37 -4.12 9.23 9.88
C GLN A 37 -4.29 7.81 10.45
N TYR A 38 -3.48 7.41 11.45
CA TYR A 38 -3.57 6.05 12.00
C TYR A 38 -4.79 5.81 12.91
N HIS A 39 -5.47 6.85 13.37
CA HIS A 39 -6.68 6.73 14.19
C HIS A 39 -7.98 6.70 13.36
N ARG A 40 -7.89 7.00 12.06
CA ARG A 40 -9.04 7.04 11.16
C ARG A 40 -9.33 5.66 10.57
N ARG A 41 -10.50 5.10 10.89
CA ARG A 41 -10.97 3.82 10.34
C ARG A 41 -11.64 4.00 8.97
N ASP A 42 -12.46 5.04 8.83
CA ASP A 42 -13.22 5.30 7.62
C ASP A 42 -12.57 6.40 6.79
N TRP A 43 -12.06 6.00 5.63
CA TRP A 43 -11.45 6.89 4.66
C TRP A 43 -12.46 7.22 3.56
N PRO A 44 -12.63 8.52 3.22
CA PRO A 44 -13.46 8.88 2.09
C PRO A 44 -12.81 8.33 0.82
N GLN A 45 -13.62 7.81 -0.10
CA GLN A 45 -13.12 7.42 -1.41
C GLN A 45 -12.61 8.65 -2.15
N ARG A 46 -11.54 8.46 -2.92
CA ARG A 46 -11.00 9.53 -3.75
C ARG A 46 -12.00 9.86 -4.87
N PRO A 47 -12.47 11.12 -4.99
CA PRO A 47 -13.46 11.48 -5.99
C PRO A 47 -12.86 11.60 -7.39
N GLU A 48 -11.59 11.98 -7.54
CA GLU A 48 -11.00 12.27 -8.85
C GLU A 48 -9.48 12.00 -8.90
N PHE A 49 -9.02 11.53 -10.06
CA PHE A 49 -7.61 11.27 -10.37
C PHE A 49 -7.10 12.38 -11.31
N SER A 50 -6.84 13.56 -10.78
CA SER A 50 -6.27 14.66 -11.57
C SER A 50 -4.76 14.48 -11.78
N ILE A 51 -4.32 14.74 -13.01
CA ILE A 51 -2.90 14.76 -13.41
C ILE A 51 -2.19 15.83 -12.57
N GLU A 52 -0.93 15.58 -12.19
CA GLU A 52 -0.09 16.42 -11.30
C GLU A 52 -0.48 16.46 -9.83
N ASN A 53 -1.69 16.04 -9.46
CA ASN A 53 -2.06 15.87 -8.06
C ASN A 53 -1.73 14.43 -7.61
N ASN A 54 -1.19 14.26 -6.40
CA ASN A 54 -1.01 12.94 -5.77
C ASN A 54 -0.13 11.90 -6.51
N ASN A 55 0.91 12.34 -7.22
CA ASN A 55 1.91 11.50 -7.93
C ASN A 55 1.39 10.75 -9.18
N ILE A 56 0.38 11.25 -9.89
CA ILE A 56 -0.04 10.68 -11.18
C ILE A 56 0.56 11.52 -12.29
N LYS A 57 1.35 10.89 -13.16
CA LYS A 57 2.06 11.60 -14.23
C LYS A 57 1.22 11.72 -15.51
N TRP A 58 0.42 10.71 -15.80
CA TRP A 58 -0.37 10.60 -17.02
C TRP A 58 -1.76 10.04 -16.72
N GLU A 59 -2.64 10.10 -17.71
CA GLU A 59 -3.96 9.46 -17.61
C GLU A 59 -3.80 7.94 -17.41
N PRO A 60 -4.46 7.34 -16.41
CA PRO A 60 -4.41 5.91 -16.19
C PRO A 60 -4.89 5.11 -17.41
N LEU A 61 -4.17 4.04 -17.75
CA LEU A 61 -4.54 3.13 -18.84
C LEU A 61 -5.79 2.30 -18.52
N VAL A 62 -6.11 2.19 -17.23
CA VAL A 62 -7.24 1.42 -16.71
C VAL A 62 -8.02 2.28 -15.74
N GLU A 63 -9.35 2.16 -15.78
CA GLU A 63 -10.21 2.79 -14.78
C GLU A 63 -9.84 2.32 -13.36
N PRO A 64 -9.57 3.26 -12.43
CA PRO A 64 -9.22 2.96 -11.03
C PRO A 64 -10.14 1.96 -10.33
N GLN A 65 -11.44 2.03 -10.63
CA GLN A 65 -12.48 1.18 -10.03
C GLN A 65 -12.36 -0.29 -10.45
N LYS A 66 -11.76 -0.55 -11.61
CA LYS A 66 -11.51 -1.91 -12.13
C LYS A 66 -10.23 -2.51 -11.55
N MET A 67 -9.37 -1.71 -10.92
CA MET A 67 -8.10 -2.16 -10.35
C MET A 67 -8.29 -2.67 -8.92
N ARG A 68 -7.77 -3.87 -8.64
CA ARG A 68 -7.78 -4.48 -7.32
C ARG A 68 -6.36 -4.61 -6.80
N MET A 69 -6.17 -4.23 -5.54
CA MET A 69 -4.89 -4.34 -4.86
C MET A 69 -4.52 -5.82 -4.65
N PRO A 70 -3.25 -6.21 -4.82
CA PRO A 70 -2.83 -7.59 -4.63
C PRO A 70 -2.88 -7.97 -3.13
N PRO A 71 -3.86 -8.78 -2.67
CA PRO A 71 -4.03 -9.06 -1.25
C PRO A 71 -2.85 -9.84 -0.67
N LEU A 72 -2.19 -10.67 -1.48
CA LEU A 72 -1.06 -11.48 -1.07
C LEU A 72 0.18 -10.62 -0.79
N HIS A 73 0.56 -9.72 -1.70
CA HIS A 73 1.74 -8.88 -1.52
C HIS A 73 1.59 -7.93 -0.33
N ILE A 74 0.37 -7.43 -0.06
CA ILE A 74 0.08 -6.64 1.15
C ILE A 74 0.34 -7.47 2.41
N LYS A 75 -0.24 -8.68 2.50
CA LYS A 75 -0.06 -9.55 3.67
C LYS A 75 1.40 -9.91 3.91
N LEU A 76 2.13 -10.26 2.86
CA LEU A 76 3.55 -10.62 2.96
C LEU A 76 4.41 -9.44 3.41
N ASP A 77 4.17 -8.24 2.86
CA ASP A 77 4.94 -7.05 3.25
C ASP A 77 4.65 -6.65 4.71
N PHE A 78 3.39 -6.78 5.16
CA PHE A 78 3.04 -6.57 6.57
C PHE A 78 3.71 -7.58 7.50
N ILE A 79 3.66 -8.88 7.18
CA ILE A 79 4.33 -9.91 8.00
C ILE A 79 5.83 -9.63 8.05
N LYS A 80 6.45 -9.26 6.92
CA LYS A 80 7.87 -8.89 6.87
C LYS A 80 8.18 -7.72 7.79
N GLN A 81 7.40 -6.64 7.73
CA GLN A 81 7.58 -5.47 8.60
C GLN A 81 7.37 -5.83 10.08
N PHE A 82 6.33 -6.61 10.38
CA PHE A 82 6.04 -7.10 11.73
C PHE A 82 7.23 -7.89 12.30
N VAL A 83 7.72 -8.89 11.57
CA VAL A 83 8.86 -9.72 12.00
C VAL A 83 10.14 -8.90 12.12
N THR A 84 10.37 -7.94 11.21
CA THR A 84 11.55 -7.06 11.27
C THR A 84 11.52 -6.13 12.48
N ALA A 85 10.33 -5.73 12.94
CA ALA A 85 10.15 -4.85 14.10
C ALA A 85 10.24 -5.59 15.45
N LEU A 86 10.18 -6.92 15.45
CA LEU A 86 10.36 -7.71 16.67
C LEU A 86 11.81 -7.67 17.15
N ASP A 87 11.98 -7.66 18.46
CA ASP A 87 13.29 -7.88 19.07
C ASP A 87 13.73 -9.33 18.83
N LYS A 88 14.94 -9.51 18.29
CA LYS A 88 15.50 -10.81 17.93
C LYS A 88 15.74 -11.70 19.15
N GLU A 89 15.93 -11.11 20.32
CA GLU A 89 16.13 -11.84 21.56
C GLU A 89 14.80 -12.16 22.28
N SER A 90 13.68 -11.63 21.79
CA SER A 90 12.38 -11.84 22.41
C SER A 90 11.89 -13.27 22.24
N GLU A 91 11.14 -13.75 23.24
CA GLU A 91 10.46 -15.05 23.20
C GLU A 91 9.49 -15.16 22.01
N ALA A 92 8.89 -14.03 21.58
CA ALA A 92 8.03 -14.00 20.40
C ALA A 92 8.80 -14.31 19.10
N PHE A 93 10.01 -13.79 18.96
CA PHE A 93 10.85 -14.06 17.78
C PHE A 93 11.36 -15.50 17.78
N LYS A 94 11.80 -16.02 18.94
CA LYS A 94 12.21 -17.43 19.10
C LYS A 94 11.07 -18.39 18.74
N TYR A 95 9.86 -18.11 19.22
CA TYR A 95 8.68 -18.89 18.87
C TYR A 95 8.41 -18.90 17.35
N LEU A 96 8.58 -17.76 16.67
CA LEU A 96 8.43 -17.70 15.22
C LEU A 96 9.51 -18.51 14.49
N GLN A 97 10.75 -18.54 14.99
CA GLN A 97 11.81 -19.38 14.42
C GLN A 97 11.48 -20.87 14.55
N ASP A 98 10.95 -21.29 15.69
CA ASP A 98 10.55 -22.69 15.90
C ASP A 98 9.35 -23.09 15.02
N LEU A 99 8.41 -22.15 14.79
CA LEU A 99 7.22 -22.38 13.97
C LEU A 99 7.53 -22.41 12.46
N PHE A 100 8.56 -21.69 12.03
CA PHE A 100 8.98 -21.54 10.63
C PHE A 100 10.49 -21.82 10.47
N PRO A 101 10.90 -23.12 10.41
CA PRO A 101 12.30 -23.50 10.31
C PRO A 101 12.97 -23.12 8.98
#